data_AF-C0B789-F1
#
_entry.id   AF-C0B789-F1
#
_cell.length_a   1.000
_cell.length_b   1.000
_cell.length_c   1.000
_cell.angle_alpha   90.00
_cell.angle_beta   90.00
_cell.angle_gamma   90.00
#
_symmetry.space_group_name_H-M   'P 1'
#
loop_
_entity.id
_entity.type
_entity.pdbx_description
1 polymer ?
#
loop_
_entity_poly.entity_id
_entity_poly.type
_entity_poly.pdbx_seq_one_letter_code
_entity_poly.pdbx_strand_id
1 'polypeptide(L)'
;MAKKTTYDAESITILEGLEAVRKRPGMYIGSVSTKGLNHLVYEIVDNAVDEHLAGFCSQIEVTLEKDGSATVTDNGRGVPVGMHAKEYRRPESYIPPYMREVSSMIRHTRQVAVCTE
;
A
#
# COMPACT_ATOMS: atom_id res chain seq x y z
N MET A 1 -40.48 -16.81 -20.31
CA MET A 1 -40.61 -15.34 -20.17
C MET A 1 -39.24 -14.76 -19.91
N ALA A 2 -38.77 -13.81 -20.71
CA ALA A 2 -37.48 -13.17 -20.49
C ALA A 2 -37.54 -12.31 -19.22
N LYS A 3 -36.58 -12.48 -18.30
CA LYS A 3 -36.46 -11.68 -17.08
C LYS A 3 -36.13 -10.24 -17.50
N LYS A 4 -37.07 -9.32 -17.32
CA LYS A 4 -36.87 -7.90 -17.60
C LYS A 4 -35.83 -7.35 -16.62
N THR A 5 -34.64 -7.04 -17.12
CA THR A 5 -33.61 -6.32 -16.35
C THR A 5 -34.01 -4.86 -16.29
N THR A 6 -34.54 -4.42 -15.15
CA THR A 6 -34.77 -2.99 -14.88
C THR A 6 -33.42 -2.31 -14.72
N TYR A 7 -33.16 -1.28 -15.52
CA TYR A 7 -31.98 -0.41 -15.38
C TYR A 7 -32.46 0.93 -14.82
N ASP A 8 -32.16 1.17 -13.55
CA ASP A 8 -32.56 2.35 -12.78
C ASP A 8 -31.35 2.91 -12.00
N ALA A 9 -31.57 3.92 -11.17
CA ALA A 9 -30.50 4.58 -10.42
C ALA A 9 -29.72 3.61 -9.50
N GLU A 10 -30.37 2.56 -8.99
CA GLU A 10 -29.74 1.54 -8.14
C GLU A 10 -28.77 0.64 -8.92
N SER A 11 -28.86 0.63 -10.26
CA SER A 11 -27.93 -0.07 -11.14
C SER A 11 -26.55 0.59 -11.22
N ILE A 12 -26.38 1.79 -10.66
CA ILE A 12 -25.10 2.50 -10.61
C ILE A 12 -24.42 2.24 -9.26
N THR A 13 -23.24 1.63 -9.30
CA THR A 13 -22.43 1.37 -8.10
C THR A 13 -21.21 2.27 -8.05
N ILE A 14 -21.03 2.95 -6.92
CA ILE A 14 -19.83 3.72 -6.62
C ILE A 14 -18.86 2.81 -5.87
N LEU A 15 -17.61 2.74 -6.33
CA LEU A 15 -16.55 1.99 -5.67
C LEU A 15 -15.68 2.95 -4.86
N GLU A 16 -15.71 2.83 -3.53
CA GLU A 16 -15.01 3.73 -2.63
C GLU A 16 -13.57 3.25 -2.33
N GLY A 17 -12.64 4.20 -2.20
CA GLY A 17 -11.27 3.93 -1.77
C GLY A 17 -10.57 2.86 -2.62
N LEU A 18 -10.07 1.80 -1.96
CA LEU A 18 -9.30 0.74 -2.60
C LEU A 18 -10.17 -0.33 -3.31
N GLU A 19 -11.49 -0.27 -3.18
CA GLU A 19 -12.38 -1.23 -3.85
C GLU A 19 -12.30 -1.14 -5.37
N ALA A 20 -12.15 0.08 -5.91
CA ALA A 20 -11.97 0.29 -7.34
C ALA A 20 -10.69 -0.36 -7.86
N VAL A 21 -9.60 -0.29 -7.06
CA VAL A 21 -8.30 -0.89 -7.38
C VAL A 21 -8.41 -2.41 -7.39
N ARG A 22 -9.02 -3.00 -6.36
CA ARG A 22 -9.21 -4.44 -6.23
C ARG A 22 -10.13 -5.01 -7.31
N LYS A 23 -11.18 -4.27 -7.71
CA LYS A 23 -12.12 -4.70 -8.73
C LYS A 23 -11.53 -4.65 -10.14
N ARG A 24 -10.63 -3.71 -10.42
CA ARG A 24 -10.02 -3.50 -11.75
C ARG A 24 -8.50 -3.34 -11.66
N PRO A 25 -7.76 -4.38 -11.20
CA PRO A 25 -6.33 -4.26 -10.93
C PRO A 25 -5.49 -3.96 -12.17
N GLY A 26 -5.89 -4.48 -13.35
CA GLY A 26 -5.15 -4.23 -14.60
C GLY A 26 -5.04 -2.75 -14.99
N MET A 27 -5.94 -1.89 -14.51
CA MET A 27 -5.85 -0.45 -14.73
C MET A 27 -4.74 0.22 -13.91
N TYR A 28 -4.33 -0.39 -12.79
CA TYR A 28 -3.37 0.18 -11.84
C TYR A 28 -2.01 -0.51 -11.92
N ILE A 29 -2.00 -1.85 -12.01
CA ILE A 29 -0.77 -2.66 -12.02
C ILE A 29 -0.51 -3.34 -13.37
N GLY A 30 -1.26 -2.95 -14.41
CA GLY A 30 -1.15 -3.48 -15.77
C GLY A 30 -1.72 -4.89 -15.98
N SER A 31 -1.33 -5.85 -15.16
CA SER A 31 -1.82 -7.23 -15.22
C SER A 31 -1.88 -7.90 -13.83
N VAL A 32 -2.55 -9.04 -13.73
CA VAL A 32 -2.49 -9.92 -12.53
C VAL A 32 -1.58 -11.13 -12.75
N SER A 33 -0.70 -11.05 -13.75
CA SER A 33 0.33 -12.05 -14.02
C SER A 33 1.63 -11.68 -13.31
N THR A 34 2.70 -12.44 -13.54
CA THR A 34 4.04 -12.18 -12.98
C THR A 34 4.53 -10.75 -13.24
N LYS A 35 4.16 -10.14 -14.38
CA LYS A 35 4.52 -8.75 -14.68
C LYS A 35 3.93 -7.78 -13.65
N GLY A 36 2.64 -7.88 -13.37
CA GLY A 36 1.99 -7.03 -12.36
C GLY A 36 2.41 -7.36 -10.93
N LEU A 37 2.73 -8.63 -10.64
CA LEU A 37 3.31 -9.02 -9.35
C LEU A 37 4.65 -8.30 -9.12
N ASN A 38 5.56 -8.34 -10.09
CA ASN A 38 6.84 -7.63 -9.99
C ASN A 38 6.65 -6.11 -9.93
N HIS A 39 5.65 -5.58 -10.64
CA HIS A 39 5.30 -4.15 -10.60
C HIS A 39 4.99 -3.71 -9.16
N LEU A 40 4.29 -4.51 -8.35
CA LEU A 40 4.06 -4.16 -6.94
C LEU A 40 5.36 -3.92 -6.15
N VAL A 41 6.41 -4.71 -6.43
CA VAL A 41 7.72 -4.52 -5.79
C VAL A 41 8.40 -3.27 -6.33
N TYR A 42 8.32 -3.04 -7.65
CA TYR A 42 8.91 -1.86 -8.29
C TYR A 42 8.34 -0.55 -7.73
N GLU A 43 7.04 -0.45 -7.49
CA GLU A 43 6.44 0.75 -6.89
C GLU A 43 7.06 1.09 -5.52
N ILE A 44 7.43 0.08 -4.71
CA ILE A 44 8.06 0.34 -3.41
C ILE A 44 9.53 0.73 -3.58
N VAL A 45 10.25 0.06 -4.50
CA VAL A 45 11.63 0.41 -4.82
C VAL A 45 11.72 1.82 -5.41
N ASP A 46 10.80 2.21 -6.28
CA ASP A 46 10.78 3.53 -6.93
C ASP A 46 10.60 4.64 -5.90
N ASN A 47 9.75 4.45 -4.88
CA ASN A 47 9.65 5.41 -3.76
C ASN A 47 10.98 5.58 -2.99
N ALA A 48 11.75 4.49 -2.81
CA ALA A 48 13.07 4.57 -2.19
C ALA A 48 14.12 5.23 -3.11
N VAL A 49 14.03 4.98 -4.43
CA VAL A 49 14.86 5.65 -5.43
C VAL A 49 14.57 7.15 -5.48
N ASP A 50 13.32 7.57 -5.30
CA ASP A 50 12.96 9.00 -5.20
C ASP A 50 13.67 9.69 -4.01
N GLU A 51 13.82 9.01 -2.88
CA GLU A 51 14.63 9.52 -1.75
C GLU A 51 16.11 9.63 -2.10
N HIS A 52 16.64 8.70 -2.91
CA HIS A 52 18.01 8.77 -3.41
C HIS A 52 18.20 9.94 -4.39
N LEU A 53 17.27 10.13 -5.32
CA LEU A 53 17.28 11.24 -6.28
C LEU A 53 17.15 12.60 -5.57
N ALA A 54 16.45 12.65 -4.44
CA ALA A 54 16.37 13.81 -3.57
C ALA A 54 17.64 14.04 -2.71
N GLY A 55 18.60 13.11 -2.73
CA GLY A 55 19.89 13.19 -2.03
C GLY A 55 19.86 12.73 -0.57
N PHE A 56 18.82 12.00 -0.15
CA PHE A 56 18.65 11.58 1.25
C PHE A 56 18.86 10.08 1.48
N CYS A 57 18.72 9.24 0.46
CA CYS A 57 19.00 7.80 0.55
C CYS A 57 20.32 7.46 -0.14
N SER A 58 21.12 6.58 0.48
CA SER A 58 22.38 6.07 -0.09
C SER A 58 22.41 4.55 -0.21
N GLN A 59 21.48 3.85 0.45
CA GLN A 59 21.39 2.39 0.43
C GLN A 59 19.92 1.96 0.39
N ILE A 60 19.62 1.08 -0.55
CA ILE A 60 18.34 0.39 -0.67
C ILE A 60 18.62 -1.11 -0.67
N GLU A 61 17.93 -1.86 0.20
CA GLU A 61 18.01 -3.31 0.30
C GLU A 61 16.67 -3.93 -0.06
N VAL A 62 16.71 -4.97 -0.90
CA VAL A 62 15.53 -5.76 -1.29
C VAL A 62 15.74 -7.20 -0.88
N THR A 63 14.86 -7.71 -0.03
CA THR A 63 14.88 -9.09 0.46
C THR A 63 13.67 -9.82 -0.08
N LEU A 64 13.88 -10.94 -0.79
CA LEU A 64 12.82 -11.86 -1.19
C LEU A 64 12.73 -12.97 -0.15
N GLU A 65 11.63 -13.01 0.57
CA GLU A 65 11.45 -13.91 1.71
C GLU A 65 11.01 -15.30 1.26
N LYS A 66 11.26 -16.29 2.12
CA LYS A 66 10.92 -17.69 1.83
C LYS A 66 9.43 -17.95 1.75
N ASP A 67 8.60 -17.10 2.36
CA ASP A 67 7.14 -17.19 2.34
C ASP A 67 6.50 -16.56 1.10
N GLY A 68 7.32 -15.99 0.19
CA GLY A 68 6.87 -15.32 -1.02
C GLY A 68 6.57 -13.83 -0.83
N SER A 69 6.83 -13.25 0.34
CA SER A 69 6.83 -11.80 0.54
C SER A 69 8.13 -11.15 0.07
N ALA A 70 8.11 -9.83 -0.05
CA ALA A 70 9.29 -9.02 -0.37
C ALA A 70 9.36 -7.83 0.59
N THR A 71 10.55 -7.61 1.15
CA THR A 71 10.86 -6.46 2.02
C THR A 71 11.76 -5.50 1.25
N VAL A 72 11.41 -4.22 1.25
CA VAL A 72 12.26 -3.14 0.72
C VAL A 72 12.59 -2.21 1.87
N THR A 73 13.87 -2.03 2.15
CA THR A 73 14.37 -1.15 3.22
C THR A 73 15.26 -0.07 2.60
N ASP A 74 15.04 1.18 2.98
CA ASP A 74 15.89 2.30 2.61
C ASP A 74 16.35 3.09 3.85
N ASN A 75 17.42 3.86 3.68
CA ASN A 75 17.93 4.78 4.71
C ASN A 75 17.63 6.25 4.40
N GLY A 76 16.53 6.53 3.68
CA GLY A 76 16.06 7.88 3.39
C GLY A 76 15.45 8.58 4.60
N ARG A 77 14.67 9.65 4.37
CA ARG A 77 14.05 10.45 5.46
C ARG A 77 12.93 9.71 6.19
N GLY A 78 12.38 8.69 5.54
CA GLY A 78 11.20 7.95 5.98
C GLY A 78 9.88 8.68 5.68
N VAL A 79 8.78 7.91 5.73
CA VAL A 79 7.42 8.44 5.52
C VAL A 79 7.01 9.32 6.71
N PRO A 80 6.44 10.52 6.49
CA PRO A 80 5.97 11.38 7.58
C PRO A 80 4.92 10.69 8.47
N VAL A 81 5.16 10.68 9.79
CA VAL A 81 4.29 10.00 10.79
C VAL A 81 3.45 10.97 11.63
N GLY A 82 3.50 12.27 11.33
CA GLY A 82 2.71 13.29 12.01
C GLY A 82 1.23 13.26 11.61
N MET A 83 0.37 13.86 12.44
CA MET A 83 -1.05 14.00 12.13
C MET A 83 -1.26 14.95 10.95
N HIS A 84 -1.98 14.49 9.93
CA HIS A 84 -2.30 15.29 8.76
C HIS A 84 -3.45 16.28 9.10
N ALA A 85 -3.24 17.57 8.82
CA ALA A 85 -4.16 18.65 9.23
C ALA A 85 -5.58 18.53 8.63
N LYS A 86 -5.70 17.92 7.44
CA LYS A 86 -6.99 17.42 6.94
C LYS A 86 -7.17 15.99 7.42
N GLU A 87 -7.81 15.83 8.57
CA GLU A 87 -8.30 14.53 8.99
C GLU A 87 -9.42 14.11 8.04
N TYR A 88 -9.12 13.20 7.12
CA TYR A 88 -10.16 12.46 6.42
C TYR A 88 -10.76 11.54 7.48
N ARG A 89 -11.82 11.98 8.17
CA ARG A 89 -12.60 11.15 9.10
C ARG A 89 -13.08 9.92 8.34
N ARG A 90 -12.29 8.84 8.34
CA ARG A 90 -12.77 7.51 8.00
C ARG A 90 -13.36 6.97 9.29
N PRO A 91 -14.61 6.47 9.29
CA PRO A 91 -15.14 5.83 10.48
C PRO A 91 -14.22 4.67 10.88
N GLU A 92 -13.97 4.51 12.19
CA GLU A 92 -13.11 3.48 12.82
C GLU A 92 -13.40 2.04 12.29
N SER A 93 -14.62 1.82 11.79
CA SER A 93 -15.09 0.58 11.16
C SER A 93 -14.42 0.24 9.83
N TYR A 94 -13.73 1.18 9.18
CA TYR A 94 -13.15 1.02 7.85
C TYR A 94 -11.64 0.72 7.84
N ILE A 95 -11.00 0.55 9.01
CA ILE A 95 -9.60 0.10 9.05
C ILE A 95 -9.58 -1.41 8.78
N PRO A 96 -9.10 -1.88 7.62
CA PRO A 96 -9.02 -3.30 7.36
C PRO A 96 -8.10 -3.97 8.39
N PRO A 97 -8.39 -5.21 8.82
CA PRO A 97 -7.59 -5.89 9.85
C PRO A 97 -6.08 -5.85 9.58
N TYR A 98 -5.67 -5.98 8.31
CA TYR A 98 -4.27 -5.92 7.89
C TYR A 98 -3.59 -4.56 8.11
N MET A 99 -4.33 -3.44 8.09
CA MET A 99 -3.75 -2.12 8.37
C MET A 99 -3.59 -1.85 9.87
N ARG A 100 -4.35 -2.55 10.74
CA ARG A 100 -4.10 -2.52 12.19
C ARG A 100 -2.78 -3.20 12.53
N GLU A 101 -2.46 -4.27 11.81
CA GLU A 101 -1.18 -4.97 11.93
C GLU A 101 -0.01 -4.14 11.41
N VAL A 102 -0.14 -3.41 10.28
CA VAL A 102 0.93 -2.50 9.81
C VAL A 102 1.23 -1.40 10.85
N SER A 103 0.21 -0.85 11.52
CA SER A 103 0.41 0.10 12.63
C SER A 103 1.03 -0.55 13.88
N SER A 104 0.83 -1.85 14.09
CA SER A 104 1.53 -2.65 15.10
C SER A 104 2.98 -2.96 14.69
N MET A 105 3.22 -3.25 13.41
CA MET A 105 4.52 -3.58 12.83
C MET A 105 5.46 -2.37 12.83
N ILE A 106 4.92 -1.18 12.50
CA ILE A 106 5.60 0.12 12.67
C ILE A 106 5.90 0.43 14.14
N ARG A 107 5.09 -0.09 15.09
CA ARG A 107 5.39 0.01 16.53
C ARG A 107 6.45 -1.00 17.00
N HIS A 108 6.53 -2.18 16.38
CA HIS A 108 7.54 -3.19 16.73
C HIS A 108 8.93 -2.86 16.16
N THR A 109 9.03 -2.20 15.00
CA THR A 109 10.31 -1.64 14.53
C THR A 109 10.82 -0.48 15.41
N ARG A 110 9.94 0.20 16.17
CA ARG A 110 10.37 1.18 17.20
C ARG A 110 11.08 0.55 18.40
N GLN A 111 10.94 -0.74 18.68
CA GLN A 111 11.57 -1.35 19.86
C GLN A 111 12.92 -2.00 19.55
N VAL A 112 13.18 -2.33 18.28
CA VAL A 112 14.47 -2.91 17.86
C VAL A 112 15.51 -1.83 17.52
N ALA A 113 15.08 -0.64 17.08
CA ALA A 113 16.00 0.44 16.69
C ALA A 113 16.46 1.38 17.84
N VAL A 114 16.01 1.15 19.10
CA VAL A 114 16.33 2.04 20.25
C VAL A 114 17.24 1.36 21.29
N CYS A 115 17.71 0.13 21.07
CA CYS A 115 18.61 -0.57 21.99
C CYS A 115 19.89 -1.05 21.29
N THR A 116 20.78 -0.13 20.93
CA THR A 116 22.24 -0.37 20.90
C THR A 116 22.98 0.94 21.18
N GLU A 117 23.07 1.30 22.46
CA GLU A 117 24.31 1.70 23.13
C GLU A 117 24.44 0.83 24.40
#